data_AF-A0A6V7HV66-F1
#
_entry.id   AF-A0A6V7HV66-F1
#
_cell.length_a   1.000
_cell.length_b   1.000
_cell.length_c   1.000
_cell.angle_alpha   90.00
_cell.angle_beta   90.00
_cell.angle_gamma   90.00
#
_symmetry.space_group_name_H-M   'P 1'
#
loop_
_entity.id
_entity.type
_entity.pdbx_description
1 polymer ?
#
loop_
_entity_poly.entity_id
_entity_poly.type
_entity_poly.pdbx_seq_one_letter_code
_entity_poly.pdbx_strand_id
1 'polypeptide(L)' 'DMNDIPPVFTTVPRPITLDDDVPIGTTVINLVAQDSDGTSPNNQ' A
#
# COMPACT_ATOMS: atom_id res chain seq x y z
N ASP A 1 -13.19 20.40 3.04
CA ASP A 1 -12.05 19.52 3.40
C ASP A 1 -10.90 19.84 2.45
N MET A 2 -9.66 19.54 2.83
CA MET A 2 -8.46 19.68 2.00
C MET A 2 -7.65 18.40 2.17
N ASN A 3 -6.97 17.98 1.11
CA ASN A 3 -6.08 16.82 1.14
C ASN A 3 -4.71 17.25 1.69
N ASP A 4 -4.59 17.31 3.01
CA ASP A 4 -3.38 17.73 3.74
C ASP A 4 -2.80 16.64 4.66
N ILE A 5 -3.44 15.47 4.73
CA ILE A 5 -2.96 14.33 5.51
C ILE A 5 -2.46 13.26 4.55
N PRO A 6 -1.14 12.98 4.48
CA PRO A 6 -0.63 11.97 3.59
C PRO A 6 -1.07 10.57 4.04
N PRO A 7 -1.32 9.63 3.10
CA PRO A 7 -1.66 8.26 3.44
C PRO A 7 -0.48 7.56 4.12
N VAL A 8 -0.79 6.79 5.17
CA VAL A 8 0.19 6.02 5.94
C VAL A 8 -0.13 4.53 5.84
N PHE A 9 0.90 3.70 5.62
CA PHE A 9 0.71 2.25 5.64
C PHE A 9 0.23 1.77 7.01
N THR A 10 -0.81 0.96 7.01
CA THR A 10 -1.41 0.38 8.23
C THR A 10 -0.51 -0.66 8.89
N THR A 11 0.41 -1.26 8.13
CA THR A 11 1.34 -2.28 8.60
C THR A 11 2.68 -2.18 7.89
N VAL A 12 3.75 -2.55 8.58
CA VAL A 12 5.08 -2.74 8.00
C VAL A 12 5.33 -4.24 7.83
N PRO A 13 5.43 -4.75 6.59
CA PRO A 13 5.63 -6.17 6.39
C PRO A 13 7.04 -6.58 6.79
N ARG A 14 7.17 -7.83 7.26
CA ARG A 14 8.47 -8.47 7.40
C ARG A 14 9.05 -8.78 6.01
N PRO A 15 10.37 -8.97 5.89
CA PRO A 15 10.97 -9.42 4.64
C PRO A 15 10.27 -10.68 4.11
N ILE A 16 9.99 -10.70 2.81
CA ILE A 16 9.40 -11.84 2.09
C ILE A 16 10.51 -12.47 1.26
N THR A 17 10.64 -13.79 1.35
CA THR A 17 11.52 -14.59 0.49
C THR A 17 10.69 -15.22 -0.63
N LEU A 18 11.22 -15.23 -1.85
CA LEU A 18 10.62 -15.87 -3.01
C LEU A 18 11.60 -16.90 -3.57
N ASP A 19 11.06 -18.03 -4.02
CA ASP A 19 11.81 -19.05 -4.74
C ASP A 19 12.12 -18.59 -6.17
N ASP A 20 13.10 -19.21 -6.84
CA ASP A 20 13.59 -18.80 -8.15
C ASP A 20 12.73 -19.31 -9.33
N ASP A 21 11.77 -20.20 -9.06
CA ASP A 21 10.83 -20.77 -10.02
C ASP A 21 9.43 -20.12 -9.97
N VAL A 22 9.27 -19.06 -9.17
CA VAL A 22 8.00 -18.36 -8.99
C VAL A 22 7.47 -17.85 -10.35
N PRO A 23 6.21 -18.14 -10.72
CA PRO A 23 5.65 -17.74 -12.00
C PRO A 23 5.59 -16.22 -12.19
N ILE A 24 5.72 -15.80 -13.44
CA ILE A 24 5.50 -14.41 -13.85
C ILE A 24 4.06 -14.01 -13.51
N GLY A 25 3.91 -12.83 -12.88
CA GLY A 25 2.61 -12.30 -12.45
C GLY A 25 2.21 -12.71 -11.02
N THR A 26 3.08 -13.42 -10.29
CA THR A 26 2.84 -13.71 -8.87
C THR A 26 2.73 -12.41 -8.07
N THR A 27 1.61 -12.25 -7.38
CA THR A 27 1.42 -11.14 -6.44
C THR A 27 2.16 -11.45 -5.14
N VAL A 28 3.15 -10.65 -4.80
CA VAL A 28 4.05 -10.89 -3.64
C VAL A 28 3.43 -10.37 -2.35
N ILE A 29 2.85 -9.18 -2.40
CA ILE A 29 2.20 -8.55 -1.23
C ILE A 29 1.14 -7.55 -1.70
N ASN A 30 0.09 -7.41 -0.90
CA ASN A 30 -0.85 -6.29 -1.00
C ASN A 30 -0.77 -5.47 0.29
N LEU A 31 -0.63 -4.15 0.18
CA LEU A 31 -0.52 -3.24 1.32
C LEU A 31 -1.66 -2.24 1.30
N VAL A 32 -2.14 -1.90 2.50
CA VAL A 32 -3.18 -0.90 2.70
C VAL A 32 -2.56 0.32 3.35
N ALA A 33 -2.74 1.47 2.71
CA ALA A 33 -2.46 2.79 3.29
C ALA A 33 -3.78 3.52 3.55
N GLN A 34 -3.78 4.34 4.59
CA GLN A 34 -4.94 5.15 4.99
C GLN A 34 -4.45 6.56 5.32
N ASP A 35 -5.09 7.57 4.72
CA ASP A 35 -5.10 8.94 5.23
C ASP A 35 -6.34 9.13 6.11
N SER A 36 -6.29 10.14 6.98
CA SER A 36 -7.42 10.49 7.84
C SER A 36 -8.11 11.78 7.38
N ASP A 37 -7.88 12.21 6.14
CA ASP A 37 -8.70 13.25 5.56
C ASP A 37 -10.07 12.67 5.16
N GLY A 38 -11.10 13.50 5.11
CA GLY A 38 -12.45 13.07 4.78
C GLY A 38 -12.68 12.84 3.29
N THR A 39 -11.61 12.77 2.47
CA THR A 39 -11.65 12.94 1.01
C THR A 39 -10.90 11.84 0.26
N SER A 40 -11.61 10.77 -0.09
CA SER A 40 -11.12 9.78 -1.06
C SER A 40 -11.23 10.26 -2.52
N PRO A 41 -10.34 9.87 -3.46
CA PRO A 41 -8.89 9.62 -3.32
C PRO A 41 -8.09 10.29 -4.47
N ASN A 42 -7.08 11.12 -4.18
CA ASN A 42 -6.29 11.94 -5.12
C ASN A 42 -6.94 13.28 -5.54
N ASN A 43 -6.96 14.26 -4.62
CA ASN A 43 -7.17 15.64 -5.04
C ASN A 43 -5.92 16.10 -5.84
N GLN A 44 -6.08 16.34 -7.14
CA GLN A 44 -5.07 16.99 -8.01
C GLN A 44 -4.76 18.40 -7.53
#